data_AF-A0A9D4JE69-F1
#
_entry.id   AF-A0A9D4JE69-F1
#
_cell.length_a   1.000
_cell.length_b   1.000
_cell.length_c   1.000
_cell.angle_alpha   90.00
_cell.angle_beta   90.00
_cell.angle_gamma   90.00
#
_symmetry.space_group_name_H-M   'P 1'
#
loop_
_entity.id
_entity.type
_entity.pdbx_description
1 polymer ?
#
loop_
_entity_poly.entity_id
_entity_poly.type
_entity_poly.pdbx_seq_one_letter_code
_entity_poly.pdbx_strand_id
1 'polypeptide(L)'
;MAEFSKKRILFTAVSAMCVLTVLSLYGYYTEISCEGSNNGQHRQRLEAADFTIPSDDVLANMTRADWLNVFWKYINRLQALCKDVIRVGTLNDGGKEICVDEPYRPRAPCIIYSFGINNNFLFDNAAVDLFGCDVYCFDPSMTNSSGRVSEHVWFYKLGLAGENKVSSKGWSLKTLDAIKQMLGHSNKTIDILKVDIEGDEWASFLQMVPAGSLRNVKQIAMETHFLSKHPHLSEMFGNDQIPGNMQLSALRQLYEAGFRIFMRERNLVLHQKWPGLTRPITNLNEISLIQENFAYA
;
A
#
# COMPACT_ATOMS: atom_id res chain seq x y z
N MET A 1 62.59 1.84 32.13
CA MET A 1 63.13 0.51 31.76
C MET A 1 62.55 0.15 30.40
N ALA A 2 63.45 -0.09 29.43
CA ALA A 2 63.33 -0.65 28.06
C ALA A 2 61.95 -0.67 27.37
N GLU A 3 61.68 0.05 26.28
CA GLU A 3 62.25 0.01 24.91
C GLU A 3 61.71 -1.14 24.01
N PHE A 4 61.04 -0.72 22.91
CA PHE A 4 60.85 -1.34 21.59
C PHE A 4 60.59 -2.85 21.42
N SER A 5 59.56 -3.19 20.63
CA SER A 5 59.76 -3.68 19.25
C SER A 5 58.45 -3.89 18.49
N LYS A 6 58.37 -3.26 17.31
CA LYS A 6 57.40 -3.55 16.25
C LYS A 6 57.84 -4.82 15.49
N LYS A 7 56.91 -5.75 15.23
CA LYS A 7 56.96 -6.58 14.02
C LYS A 7 55.54 -6.74 13.42
N ARG A 8 55.36 -6.16 12.23
CA ARG A 8 54.33 -6.55 11.27
C ARG A 8 54.90 -7.70 10.43
N ILE A 9 54.17 -8.80 10.29
CA ILE A 9 54.22 -9.68 9.11
C ILE A 9 52.78 -10.07 8.74
N LEU A 10 52.57 -10.15 7.44
CA LEU A 10 51.37 -10.11 6.61
C LEU A 10 50.67 -11.49 6.45
N PHE A 11 49.38 -11.45 6.09
CA PHE A 11 48.52 -12.44 5.40
C PHE A 11 48.52 -13.91 5.85
N THR A 12 47.35 -14.39 6.29
CA THR A 12 46.44 -15.25 5.49
C THR A 12 45.11 -15.44 6.23
N ALA A 13 44.03 -15.55 5.46
CA ALA A 13 42.65 -15.64 5.93
C ALA A 13 42.22 -17.08 6.27
N VAL A 14 41.07 -17.19 6.96
CA VAL A 14 40.14 -18.32 7.06
C VAL A 14 40.57 -19.52 7.94
N SER A 15 39.95 -19.70 9.10
CA SER A 15 38.74 -20.53 9.28
C SER A 15 38.44 -20.77 10.76
N ALA A 16 37.17 -20.63 11.15
CA ALA A 16 36.67 -20.96 12.48
C ALA A 16 36.45 -22.48 12.61
N MET A 17 36.86 -23.08 13.72
CA MET A 17 36.39 -24.41 14.13
C MET A 17 35.60 -24.29 15.44
N CYS A 18 34.34 -24.73 15.36
CA CYS A 18 33.41 -24.95 16.46
C CYS A 18 33.84 -26.20 17.26
N VAL A 19 33.75 -26.17 18.60
CA VAL A 19 33.95 -27.33 19.48
C VAL A 19 32.60 -27.80 19.99
N LEU A 20 32.28 -29.07 19.75
CA LEU A 20 31.07 -29.77 20.18
C LEU A 20 31.25 -30.44 21.56
N THR A 21 30.12 -30.56 22.26
CA THR A 21 29.86 -30.96 23.64
C THR A 21 30.01 -32.45 23.95
N VAL A 22 30.17 -32.79 25.24
CA VAL A 22 29.84 -34.12 25.79
C VAL A 22 28.77 -33.92 26.86
N LEU A 23 27.60 -34.53 26.70
CA LEU A 23 26.85 -35.21 27.76
C LEU A 23 25.70 -36.03 27.13
N SER A 24 25.50 -37.21 27.70
CA SER A 24 24.85 -38.37 27.09
C SER A 24 23.36 -38.51 27.43
N LEU A 25 22.65 -39.18 26.52
CA LEU A 25 21.43 -40.00 26.69
C LEU A 25 20.08 -39.36 26.29
N TYR A 26 19.54 -39.91 25.19
CA TYR A 26 18.16 -39.91 24.69
C TYR A 26 17.53 -38.61 24.14
N GLY A 27 17.70 -38.42 22.83
CA GLY A 27 16.57 -38.41 21.89
C GLY A 27 15.84 -37.10 21.58
N TYR A 28 16.26 -36.47 20.47
CA TYR A 28 15.56 -35.48 19.63
C TYR A 28 15.47 -34.02 20.14
N TYR A 29 16.59 -33.32 20.01
CA TYR A 29 16.60 -31.88 19.72
C TYR A 29 17.33 -31.67 18.39
N THR A 30 16.67 -31.03 17.42
CA THR A 30 17.29 -30.59 16.17
C THR A 30 17.87 -29.19 16.38
N GLU A 31 19.18 -29.10 16.58
CA GLU A 31 19.93 -27.84 16.51
C GLU A 31 20.18 -27.46 15.06
N ILE A 32 19.78 -26.24 14.69
CA ILE A 32 20.07 -25.64 13.39
C ILE A 32 21.46 -25.00 13.48
N SER A 33 22.42 -25.58 12.76
CA SER A 33 23.77 -25.06 12.57
C SER A 33 23.80 -24.09 11.38
N CYS A 34 24.23 -22.86 11.62
CA CYS A 34 24.57 -21.89 10.57
C CYS A 34 26.04 -22.07 10.16
N GLU A 35 26.31 -22.69 9.01
CA GLU A 35 27.59 -22.58 8.31
C GLU A 35 27.52 -21.52 7.20
N GLY A 36 28.60 -20.76 7.08
CA GLY A 36 28.68 -19.53 6.31
C GLY A 36 28.89 -19.69 4.80
N SER A 37 28.43 -18.66 4.10
CA SER A 37 28.95 -18.10 2.84
C SER A 37 29.37 -19.09 1.75
N ASN A 38 28.40 -19.49 0.93
CA ASN A 38 28.64 -19.61 -0.51
C ASN A 38 28.13 -18.34 -1.20
N ASN A 39 29.08 -17.58 -1.75
CA ASN A 39 28.82 -16.53 -2.73
C ASN A 39 28.22 -17.16 -3.98
N GLY A 40 26.91 -16.98 -4.18
CA GLY A 40 26.23 -17.40 -5.39
C GLY A 40 24.74 -17.56 -5.17
N GLN A 41 23.96 -16.60 -5.65
CA GLN A 41 22.56 -16.79 -6.04
C GLN A 41 21.61 -17.44 -5.01
N HIS A 42 21.37 -16.76 -3.89
CA HIS A 42 20.10 -16.92 -3.16
C HIS A 42 19.37 -15.58 -3.03
N ARG A 43 19.11 -14.96 -4.18
CA ARG A 43 17.92 -14.10 -4.31
C ARG A 43 16.76 -15.08 -4.52
N GLN A 44 16.31 -15.74 -3.45
CA GLN A 44 15.01 -16.38 -3.45
C GLN A 44 14.02 -15.25 -3.72
N ARG A 45 13.65 -15.07 -4.99
CA ARG A 45 12.35 -14.54 -5.36
C ARG A 45 11.40 -15.27 -4.44
N LEU A 46 10.61 -14.55 -3.64
CA LEU A 46 9.43 -15.15 -3.06
C LEU A 46 8.61 -15.61 -4.25
N GLU A 47 8.79 -16.86 -4.69
CA GLU A 47 7.90 -17.54 -5.62
C GLU A 47 6.63 -17.86 -4.83
N ALA A 48 5.97 -16.81 -4.36
CA ALA A 48 4.56 -16.88 -4.05
C ALA A 48 3.90 -17.15 -5.41
N ALA A 49 3.75 -18.43 -5.76
CA ALA A 49 3.13 -18.90 -7.00
C ALA A 49 2.11 -17.88 -7.49
N ASP A 50 2.44 -17.21 -8.59
CA ASP A 50 1.86 -15.95 -9.06
C ASP A 50 0.33 -16.08 -9.04
N PHE A 51 -0.31 -15.55 -8.00
CA PHE A 51 -1.76 -15.63 -7.88
C PHE A 51 -2.33 -14.54 -8.78
N THR A 52 -2.57 -14.91 -10.03
CA THR A 52 -3.10 -14.00 -11.05
C THR A 52 -4.60 -13.85 -10.89
N ILE A 53 -5.06 -12.61 -10.80
CA ILE A 53 -6.50 -12.32 -10.90
C ILE A 53 -6.96 -12.68 -12.33
N PRO A 54 -8.09 -13.40 -12.50
CA PRO A 54 -8.62 -13.75 -13.83
C PRO A 54 -9.01 -12.53 -14.67
N SER A 55 -9.21 -12.74 -15.98
CA SER A 55 -9.67 -11.68 -16.89
C SER A 55 -11.09 -11.23 -16.58
N ASP A 56 -11.46 -10.03 -17.03
CA ASP A 56 -12.80 -9.46 -16.77
C ASP A 56 -13.94 -10.35 -17.30
N ASP A 57 -13.74 -11.04 -18.43
CA ASP A 57 -14.72 -11.99 -18.99
C ASP A 57 -14.98 -13.18 -18.05
N VAL A 58 -13.92 -13.67 -17.39
CA VAL A 58 -14.04 -14.74 -16.40
C VAL A 58 -14.70 -14.19 -15.14
N LEU A 59 -14.25 -13.03 -14.65
CA LEU A 59 -14.79 -12.37 -13.47
C LEU A 59 -16.30 -12.08 -13.59
N ALA A 60 -16.76 -11.68 -14.79
CA ALA A 60 -18.17 -11.38 -15.07
C ALA A 60 -19.09 -12.60 -14.92
N ASN A 61 -18.55 -13.82 -15.08
CA ASN A 61 -19.29 -15.06 -15.01
C ASN A 61 -19.10 -15.82 -13.68
N MET A 62 -18.35 -15.25 -12.72
CA MET A 62 -18.11 -15.87 -11.42
C MET A 62 -19.31 -15.78 -10.48
N THR A 63 -19.47 -16.79 -9.63
CA THR A 63 -20.37 -16.68 -8.48
C THR A 63 -19.81 -15.67 -7.47
N ARG A 64 -20.68 -15.09 -6.65
CA ARG A 64 -20.28 -14.19 -5.55
C ARG A 64 -19.27 -14.86 -4.61
N ALA A 65 -19.45 -16.15 -4.32
CA ALA A 65 -18.57 -16.90 -3.44
C ALA A 65 -17.16 -17.09 -4.03
N ASP A 66 -17.07 -17.43 -5.31
CA ASP A 66 -15.80 -17.58 -6.02
C ASP A 66 -15.07 -16.24 -6.14
N TRP A 67 -15.80 -15.18 -6.49
CA TRP A 67 -15.26 -13.83 -6.54
C TRP A 67 -14.66 -13.40 -5.21
N LEU A 68 -15.41 -13.59 -4.10
CA LEU A 68 -14.93 -13.26 -2.76
C LEU A 68 -13.69 -14.08 -2.43
N ASN A 69 -13.69 -15.37 -2.75
CA ASN A 69 -12.52 -16.22 -2.54
C ASN A 69 -11.28 -15.71 -3.28
N VAL A 70 -11.41 -15.30 -4.55
CA VAL A 70 -10.32 -14.71 -5.33
C VAL A 70 -9.83 -13.41 -4.69
N PHE A 71 -10.75 -12.51 -4.37
CA PHE A 71 -10.45 -11.23 -3.74
C PHE A 71 -9.68 -11.41 -2.43
N TRP A 72 -10.19 -12.23 -1.52
CA TRP A 72 -9.55 -12.47 -0.22
C TRP A 72 -8.19 -13.15 -0.35
N LYS A 73 -8.06 -14.13 -1.25
CA LYS A 73 -6.77 -14.76 -1.54
C LYS A 73 -5.76 -13.76 -2.07
N TYR A 74 -6.20 -12.81 -2.91
CA TYR A 74 -5.35 -11.78 -3.47
C TYR A 74 -4.82 -10.83 -2.40
N ILE A 75 -5.71 -10.14 -1.67
CA ILE A 75 -5.29 -9.08 -0.75
C ILE A 75 -4.57 -9.60 0.50
N ASN A 76 -4.79 -10.87 0.88
CA ASN A 76 -4.05 -11.49 1.99
C ASN A 76 -2.66 -12.00 1.59
N ARG A 77 -2.31 -11.93 0.29
CA ARG A 77 -1.00 -12.35 -0.19
C ARG A 77 -0.11 -11.13 -0.29
N LEU A 78 0.97 -11.13 0.48
CA LEU A 78 2.06 -10.19 0.25
C LEU A 78 2.77 -10.56 -1.05
N GLN A 79 3.01 -9.56 -1.87
CA GLN A 79 3.52 -9.67 -3.24
C GLN A 79 4.92 -9.06 -3.37
N ALA A 80 5.29 -8.18 -2.44
CA ALA A 80 6.65 -7.65 -2.32
C ALA A 80 7.08 -7.60 -0.86
N LEU A 81 8.40 -7.61 -0.65
CA LEU A 81 9.00 -7.43 0.66
C LEU A 81 9.35 -5.96 0.85
N CYS A 82 8.86 -5.37 1.93
CA CYS A 82 9.42 -4.15 2.51
C CYS A 82 9.99 -4.50 3.89
N LYS A 83 11.27 -4.26 4.10
CA LYS A 83 11.97 -4.62 5.35
C LYS A 83 11.58 -3.66 6.47
N ASP A 84 11.59 -2.36 6.16
CA ASP A 84 11.27 -1.30 7.08
C ASP A 84 9.92 -0.69 6.73
N VAL A 85 8.90 -1.08 7.49
CA VAL A 85 7.55 -0.51 7.41
C VAL A 85 7.31 0.34 8.64
N ILE A 86 6.88 1.58 8.44
CA ILE A 86 6.48 2.47 9.54
C ILE A 86 5.01 2.84 9.40
N ARG A 87 4.31 2.97 10.53
CA ARG A 87 2.97 3.54 10.56
C ARG A 87 3.07 5.07 10.69
N VAL A 88 2.48 5.79 9.75
CA VAL A 88 2.41 7.25 9.75
C VAL A 88 1.00 7.67 10.13
N GLY A 89 0.86 8.68 11.00
CA GLY A 89 -0.44 9.15 11.49
C GLY A 89 -0.90 8.46 12.78
N THR A 90 -2.22 8.26 12.90
CA THR A 90 -2.86 7.65 14.08
C THR A 90 -2.58 6.15 14.18
N LEU A 91 -2.67 5.59 15.39
CA LEU A 91 -2.58 4.14 15.59
C LEU A 91 -3.81 3.36 15.12
N ASN A 92 -4.94 4.05 14.97
CA ASN A 92 -6.20 3.50 14.46
C ASN A 92 -6.49 4.11 13.07
N ASP A 93 -7.76 4.24 12.73
CA ASP A 93 -8.27 4.91 11.53
C ASP A 93 -7.56 6.25 11.22
N GLY A 94 -7.26 6.45 9.94
CA GLY A 94 -6.50 7.57 9.38
C GLY A 94 -4.99 7.33 9.23
N GLY A 95 -4.39 6.44 10.04
CA GLY A 95 -2.99 6.05 9.91
C GLY A 95 -2.78 5.09 8.75
N LYS A 96 -1.56 5.02 8.21
CA LYS A 96 -1.22 4.11 7.10
C LYS A 96 0.20 3.57 7.21
N GLU A 97 0.40 2.32 6.80
CA GLU A 97 1.72 1.68 6.69
C GLU A 97 2.45 2.13 5.43
N ILE A 98 3.63 2.70 5.63
CA ILE A 98 4.49 3.27 4.59
C ILE A 98 5.79 2.46 4.53
N CYS A 99 6.18 2.07 3.33
CA CYS A 99 7.47 1.43 3.12
C CYS A 99 8.57 2.49 3.10
N VAL A 100 9.62 2.28 3.88
CA VAL A 100 10.77 3.21 3.96
C VAL A 100 12.10 2.57 3.59
N ASP A 101 12.05 1.43 2.92
CA ASP A 101 13.16 0.88 2.13
C ASP A 101 13.48 1.82 0.95
N GLU A 102 14.74 1.87 0.54
CA GLU A 102 15.10 2.51 -0.73
C GLU A 102 14.62 1.64 -1.91
N PRO A 103 14.09 2.23 -3.01
CA PRO A 103 13.99 3.67 -3.31
C PRO A 103 12.64 4.33 -2.93
N TYR A 104 11.84 3.65 -2.09
CA TYR A 104 10.48 4.09 -1.73
C TYR A 104 10.45 5.15 -0.64
N ARG A 105 11.52 5.24 0.17
CA ARG A 105 11.65 6.23 1.24
C ARG A 105 11.45 7.66 0.70
N PRO A 106 10.42 8.40 1.18
CA PRO A 106 10.28 9.80 0.85
C PRO A 106 11.46 10.61 1.41
N ARG A 107 11.98 11.55 0.61
CA ARG A 107 13.06 12.46 0.99
C ARG A 107 12.80 13.84 0.41
N ALA A 108 12.90 14.89 1.23
CA ALA A 108 12.74 16.26 0.76
C ALA A 108 13.74 16.61 -0.37
N PRO A 109 13.29 17.27 -1.46
CA PRO A 109 11.90 17.64 -1.76
C PRO A 109 11.08 16.42 -2.23
N CYS A 110 9.93 16.18 -1.59
CA CYS A 110 9.00 15.08 -1.90
C CYS A 110 7.55 15.55 -1.88
N ILE A 111 6.67 14.84 -2.58
CA ILE A 111 5.25 15.20 -2.70
C ILE A 111 4.39 14.04 -2.19
N ILE A 112 3.46 14.35 -1.30
CA ILE A 112 2.46 13.39 -0.79
C ILE A 112 1.07 13.90 -1.12
N TYR A 113 0.23 13.04 -1.66
CA TYR A 113 -1.19 13.30 -1.85
C TYR A 113 -2.00 12.52 -0.84
N SER A 114 -2.94 13.19 -0.16
CA SER A 114 -3.76 12.62 0.91
C SER A 114 -5.23 12.92 0.64
N PHE A 115 -5.97 11.90 0.18
CA PHE A 115 -7.38 12.02 -0.15
C PHE A 115 -8.29 11.53 0.97
N GLY A 116 -9.39 12.25 1.17
CA GLY A 116 -10.44 12.05 2.19
C GLY A 116 -9.88 12.14 3.61
N ILE A 117 -9.39 13.32 3.96
CA ILE A 117 -8.78 13.54 5.27
C ILE A 117 -9.82 13.76 6.40
N ASN A 118 -11.08 14.10 6.09
CA ASN A 118 -12.16 14.27 7.05
C ASN A 118 -11.79 15.10 8.30
N ASN A 119 -11.17 16.28 8.10
CA ASN A 119 -10.62 17.16 9.14
C ASN A 119 -9.49 16.58 10.00
N ASN A 120 -8.96 15.39 9.66
CA ASN A 120 -7.88 14.74 10.38
C ASN A 120 -6.55 14.89 9.62
N PHE A 121 -5.74 15.85 10.05
CA PHE A 121 -4.41 16.13 9.50
C PHE A 121 -3.28 15.35 10.18
N LEU A 122 -3.58 14.34 11.02
CA LEU A 122 -2.55 13.67 11.82
C LEU A 122 -1.58 12.85 10.97
N PHE A 123 -2.08 12.17 9.93
CA PHE A 123 -1.21 11.53 8.93
C PHE A 123 -0.33 12.55 8.21
N ASP A 124 -0.96 13.65 7.77
CA ASP A 124 -0.31 14.66 6.94
C ASP A 124 0.83 15.36 7.70
N ASN A 125 0.56 15.81 8.92
CA ASN A 125 1.56 16.45 9.77
C ASN A 125 2.67 15.46 10.16
N ALA A 126 2.33 14.21 10.49
CA ALA A 126 3.35 13.20 10.79
C ALA A 126 4.25 12.92 9.58
N ALA A 127 3.71 12.95 8.36
CA ALA A 127 4.51 12.79 7.15
C ALA A 127 5.46 13.98 6.91
N VAL A 128 5.02 15.21 7.21
CA VAL A 128 5.90 16.39 7.21
C VAL A 128 7.03 16.21 8.23
N ASP A 129 6.70 15.86 9.48
CA ASP A 129 7.69 15.74 10.56
C ASP A 129 8.73 14.64 10.28
N LEU A 130 8.31 13.52 9.68
CA LEU A 130 9.18 12.38 9.40
C LEU A 130 10.04 12.55 8.14
N PHE A 131 9.52 13.21 7.11
CA PHE A 131 10.13 13.19 5.77
C PHE A 131 10.42 14.58 5.17
N GLY A 132 9.83 15.65 5.72
CA GLY A 132 9.93 17.01 5.18
C GLY A 132 9.26 17.18 3.81
N CYS A 133 8.23 16.39 3.51
CA CYS A 133 7.51 16.46 2.24
C CYS A 133 6.48 17.58 2.22
N ASP A 134 6.18 18.09 1.02
CA ASP A 134 4.99 18.90 0.78
C ASP A 134 3.78 17.96 0.65
N VAL A 135 2.79 18.14 1.53
CA VAL A 135 1.58 17.33 1.62
C VAL A 135 0.37 18.10 1.09
N TYR A 136 -0.32 17.50 0.12
CA TYR A 136 -1.50 18.04 -0.51
C TYR A 136 -2.71 17.20 -0.09
N CYS A 137 -3.55 17.79 0.76
CA CYS A 137 -4.74 17.18 1.33
C CYS A 137 -5.97 17.53 0.51
N PHE A 138 -6.87 16.58 0.31
CA PHE A 138 -8.04 16.73 -0.53
C PHE A 138 -9.27 16.15 0.16
N ASP A 139 -10.30 16.97 0.35
CA ASP A 139 -11.60 16.51 0.83
C ASP A 139 -12.70 17.47 0.37
N PRO A 140 -13.67 17.03 -0.46
CA PRO A 140 -14.72 17.92 -0.94
C PRO A 140 -15.83 18.17 0.10
N SER A 141 -15.92 17.32 1.13
CA SER A 141 -16.96 17.37 2.16
C SER A 141 -16.66 18.40 3.26
N MET A 142 -15.37 18.70 3.47
CA MET A 142 -14.93 19.65 4.48
C MET A 142 -15.39 21.08 4.19
N THR A 143 -15.56 21.86 5.26
CA THR A 143 -16.01 23.26 5.18
C THR A 143 -14.86 24.25 4.98
N ASN A 144 -13.62 23.83 5.22
CA ASN A 144 -12.42 24.64 5.03
C ASN A 144 -12.31 25.18 3.60
N SER A 145 -11.74 26.38 3.46
CA SER A 145 -11.36 26.93 2.18
C SER A 145 -10.05 26.30 1.69
N SER A 146 -9.93 26.08 0.37
CA SER A 146 -8.67 25.64 -0.23
C SER A 146 -7.55 26.66 0.03
N GLY A 147 -6.36 26.18 0.37
CA GLY A 147 -5.20 27.02 0.64
C GLY A 147 -4.12 26.34 1.47
N ARG A 148 -3.09 27.10 1.81
CA ARG A 148 -2.01 26.64 2.69
C ARG A 148 -2.51 26.56 4.13
N VAL A 149 -2.37 25.39 4.75
CA VAL A 149 -2.73 25.12 6.15
C VAL A 149 -1.52 25.34 7.06
N SER A 150 -0.35 24.88 6.64
CA SER A 150 0.94 25.07 7.33
C SER A 150 2.08 25.19 6.31
N GLU A 151 3.33 25.27 6.77
CA GLU A 151 4.48 25.45 5.87
C GLU A 151 4.52 24.41 4.74
N HIS A 152 4.27 23.14 5.08
CA HIS A 152 4.35 22.01 4.15
C HIS A 152 3.00 21.31 3.93
N VAL A 153 1.88 21.92 4.33
CA VAL A 153 0.55 21.33 4.17
C VAL A 153 -0.38 22.27 3.42
N TRP A 154 -1.00 21.78 2.36
CA TRP A 154 -2.03 22.45 1.58
C TRP A 154 -3.32 21.64 1.63
N PHE A 155 -4.44 22.34 1.73
CA PHE A 155 -5.76 21.73 1.65
C PHE A 155 -6.49 22.20 0.40
N TYR A 156 -7.21 21.29 -0.26
CA TYR A 156 -8.08 21.58 -1.38
C TYR A 156 -9.45 20.93 -1.19
N LYS A 157 -10.50 21.73 -1.35
CA LYS A 157 -11.89 21.25 -1.37
C LYS A 157 -12.24 20.58 -2.70
N LEU A 158 -11.55 19.48 -2.99
CA LEU A 158 -11.66 18.67 -4.19
C LEU A 158 -11.75 17.19 -3.78
N GLY A 159 -12.57 16.42 -4.50
CA GLY A 159 -12.60 14.97 -4.37
C GLY A 159 -11.90 14.28 -5.53
N LEU A 160 -11.48 13.05 -5.29
CA LEU A 160 -10.93 12.16 -6.29
C LEU A 160 -12.05 11.29 -6.88
N ALA A 161 -12.08 11.14 -8.20
CA ALA A 161 -13.03 10.27 -8.87
C ALA A 161 -12.47 9.75 -10.20
N GLY A 162 -13.14 8.75 -10.78
CA GLY A 162 -12.86 8.24 -12.13
C GLY A 162 -13.22 9.21 -13.26
N GLU A 163 -13.80 10.38 -12.97
CA GLU A 163 -14.11 11.39 -13.98
C GLU A 163 -14.16 12.79 -13.35
N ASN A 164 -13.98 13.82 -14.18
CA ASN A 164 -14.13 15.21 -13.77
C ASN A 164 -15.62 15.59 -13.75
N LYS A 165 -16.21 15.81 -12.58
CA LYS A 165 -17.63 16.16 -12.44
C LYS A 165 -17.92 17.00 -11.21
N VAL A 166 -19.15 17.50 -11.14
CA VAL A 166 -19.73 17.99 -9.89
C VAL A 166 -20.74 16.94 -9.41
N SER A 167 -20.58 16.46 -8.18
CA SER A 167 -21.51 15.47 -7.61
C SER A 167 -22.88 16.09 -7.32
N SER A 168 -23.88 15.27 -7.05
CA SER A 168 -25.20 15.74 -6.58
C SER A 168 -25.14 16.54 -5.28
N LYS A 169 -24.09 16.37 -4.47
CA LYS A 169 -23.82 17.14 -3.25
C LYS A 169 -23.10 18.47 -3.53
N GLY A 170 -22.89 18.82 -4.81
CA GLY A 170 -22.15 20.03 -5.22
C GLY A 170 -20.64 19.91 -5.07
N TRP A 171 -20.11 18.70 -4.85
CA TRP A 171 -18.68 18.47 -4.68
C TRP A 171 -17.96 18.47 -6.02
N SER A 172 -16.87 19.25 -6.13
CA SER A 172 -15.98 19.21 -7.29
C SER A 172 -15.11 17.97 -7.22
N LEU A 173 -15.39 17.00 -8.08
CA LEU A 173 -14.65 15.74 -8.21
C LEU A 173 -13.76 15.78 -9.46
N LYS A 174 -12.54 15.30 -9.33
CA LYS A 174 -11.51 15.35 -10.38
C LYS A 174 -10.78 14.02 -10.51
N THR A 175 -10.31 13.72 -11.72
CA THR A 175 -9.34 12.65 -11.94
C THR A 175 -7.98 13.03 -11.36
N LEU A 176 -7.15 12.03 -11.06
CA LEU A 176 -5.80 12.27 -10.55
C LEU A 176 -4.96 13.13 -11.51
N ASP A 177 -5.07 12.90 -12.82
CA ASP A 177 -4.36 13.69 -13.83
C ASP A 177 -4.77 15.16 -13.83
N ALA A 178 -6.07 15.45 -13.70
CA ALA A 178 -6.56 16.82 -13.63
C ALA A 178 -6.01 17.52 -12.38
N ILE A 179 -5.96 16.83 -11.24
CA ILE A 179 -5.39 17.36 -10.00
C ILE A 179 -3.89 17.62 -10.16
N LYS A 180 -3.14 16.66 -10.70
CA LYS A 180 -1.70 16.85 -10.99
C LYS A 180 -1.47 18.03 -11.93
N GLN A 181 -2.30 18.21 -12.96
CA GLN A 181 -2.22 19.35 -13.86
C GLN A 181 -2.51 20.67 -13.15
N MET A 182 -3.58 20.75 -12.36
CA MET A 182 -3.97 21.94 -11.60
C MET A 182 -2.88 22.42 -10.63
N LEU A 183 -2.13 21.48 -10.06
CA LEU A 183 -1.04 21.77 -9.12
C LEU A 183 0.33 21.92 -9.79
N GLY A 184 0.44 21.73 -11.12
CA GLY A 184 1.72 21.77 -11.82
C GLY A 184 2.62 20.55 -11.55
N HIS A 185 2.03 19.43 -11.12
CA HIS A 185 2.72 18.19 -10.75
C HIS A 185 2.66 17.09 -11.82
N SER A 186 2.24 17.40 -13.06
CA SER A 186 2.12 16.40 -14.13
C SER A 186 3.40 15.58 -14.37
N ASN A 187 4.57 16.22 -14.26
CA ASN A 187 5.89 15.59 -14.44
C ASN A 187 6.63 15.37 -13.11
N LYS A 188 5.93 15.45 -11.98
CA LYS A 188 6.53 15.24 -10.65
C LYS A 188 6.25 13.83 -10.16
N THR A 189 7.19 13.33 -9.35
CA THR A 189 7.01 12.08 -8.61
C THR A 189 6.15 12.35 -7.38
N ILE A 190 5.15 11.50 -7.18
CA ILE A 190 4.37 11.45 -5.94
C ILE A 190 4.95 10.31 -5.12
N ASP A 191 5.56 10.63 -3.98
CA ASP A 191 6.19 9.65 -3.12
C ASP A 191 5.15 8.79 -2.40
N ILE A 192 4.03 9.37 -1.96
CA ILE A 192 2.92 8.64 -1.34
C ILE A 192 1.60 9.15 -1.90
N LEU A 193 0.77 8.23 -2.38
CA LEU A 193 -0.63 8.46 -2.71
C LEU A 193 -1.51 7.77 -1.67
N LYS A 194 -1.97 8.51 -0.65
CA LYS A 194 -2.98 8.03 0.30
C LYS A 194 -4.38 8.20 -0.28
N VAL A 195 -5.17 7.13 -0.34
CA VAL A 195 -6.54 7.14 -0.89
C VAL A 195 -7.51 6.52 0.12
N ASP A 196 -8.42 7.34 0.60
CA ASP A 196 -9.47 6.93 1.54
C ASP A 196 -10.68 7.81 1.25
N ILE A 197 -11.57 7.39 0.33
CA ILE A 197 -12.56 8.30 -0.29
C ILE A 197 -13.98 7.73 -0.30
N GLU A 198 -14.27 6.85 0.65
CA GLU A 198 -15.62 6.41 1.02
C GLU A 198 -16.43 5.83 -0.16
N GLY A 199 -15.79 5.03 -1.01
CA GLY A 199 -16.46 4.23 -2.05
C GLY A 199 -16.13 4.57 -3.51
N ASP A 200 -15.48 5.69 -3.77
CA ASP A 200 -15.02 6.07 -5.13
C ASP A 200 -13.62 5.50 -5.48
N GLU A 201 -13.01 4.69 -4.61
CA GLU A 201 -11.62 4.20 -4.79
C GLU A 201 -11.47 3.41 -6.08
N TRP A 202 -12.34 2.42 -6.28
CA TRP A 202 -12.21 1.46 -7.36
C TRP A 202 -12.41 2.10 -8.73
N ALA A 203 -13.44 2.94 -8.86
CA ALA A 203 -13.68 3.70 -10.08
C ALA A 203 -12.51 4.66 -10.39
N SER A 204 -11.92 5.25 -9.35
CA SER A 204 -10.75 6.10 -9.50
C SER A 204 -9.54 5.30 -10.02
N PHE A 205 -9.21 4.15 -9.42
CA PHE A 205 -8.09 3.32 -9.88
C PHE A 205 -8.28 2.76 -11.29
N LEU A 206 -9.50 2.35 -11.66
CA LEU A 206 -9.84 1.90 -13.02
C LEU A 206 -9.62 2.99 -14.06
N GLN A 207 -9.70 4.27 -13.69
CA GLN A 207 -9.36 5.38 -14.58
C GLN A 207 -7.86 5.67 -14.57
N MET A 208 -7.24 5.72 -13.39
CA MET A 208 -5.85 6.14 -13.23
C MET A 208 -4.85 5.22 -13.92
N VAL A 209 -5.08 3.90 -13.89
CA VAL A 209 -4.15 2.93 -14.48
C VAL A 209 -4.06 3.08 -16.01
N PRO A 210 -5.16 2.99 -16.79
CA PRO A 210 -5.08 3.14 -18.25
C PRO A 210 -4.69 4.56 -18.67
N ALA A 211 -5.02 5.59 -17.89
CA ALA A 211 -4.56 6.95 -18.14
C ALA A 211 -3.05 7.16 -17.89
N GLY A 212 -2.40 6.22 -17.18
CA GLY A 212 -0.98 6.32 -16.82
C GLY A 212 -0.69 7.33 -15.71
N SER A 213 -1.71 7.79 -14.98
CA SER A 213 -1.58 8.79 -13.91
C SER A 213 -0.65 8.33 -12.78
N LEU A 214 -0.56 7.01 -12.60
CA LEU A 214 0.23 6.34 -11.56
C LEU A 214 1.69 6.06 -11.94
N ARG A 215 2.13 6.36 -13.18
CA ARG A 215 3.50 6.04 -13.64
C ARG A 215 4.60 6.61 -12.74
N ASN A 216 4.36 7.81 -12.19
CA ASN A 216 5.30 8.50 -11.30
C ASN A 216 4.86 8.44 -9.82
N VAL A 217 4.16 7.39 -9.41
CA VAL A 217 3.75 7.18 -8.01
C VAL A 217 4.59 6.04 -7.42
N LYS A 218 5.34 6.32 -6.34
CA LYS A 218 6.22 5.31 -5.72
C LYS A 218 5.45 4.28 -4.89
N GLN A 219 4.50 4.74 -4.10
CA GLN A 219 3.66 3.88 -3.26
C GLN A 219 2.26 4.44 -3.07
N ILE A 220 1.32 3.52 -2.87
CA ILE A 220 -0.09 3.80 -2.64
C ILE A 220 -0.45 3.21 -1.29
N ALA A 221 -1.10 3.99 -0.44
CA ALA A 221 -1.68 3.52 0.81
C ALA A 221 -3.18 3.76 0.76
N MET A 222 -3.98 2.71 0.60
CA MET A 222 -5.42 2.87 0.39
C MET A 222 -6.25 2.14 1.45
N GLU A 223 -7.31 2.78 1.88
CA GLU A 223 -8.45 2.10 2.48
C GLU A 223 -9.48 1.83 1.37
N THR A 224 -9.98 0.60 1.31
CA THR A 224 -10.91 0.17 0.27
C THR A 224 -12.25 -0.23 0.85
N HIS A 225 -13.30 0.34 0.26
CA HIS A 225 -14.68 0.15 0.65
C HIS A 225 -15.37 -0.89 -0.26
N PHE A 226 -15.87 -1.99 0.32
CA PHE A 226 -16.55 -3.09 -0.40
C PHE A 226 -18.03 -2.83 -0.66
N LEU A 227 -18.67 -2.26 0.35
CA LEU A 227 -20.06 -1.86 0.32
C LEU A 227 -20.06 -0.39 0.72
N SER A 228 -20.59 0.46 -0.14
CA SER A 228 -20.91 1.83 0.25
C SER A 228 -21.89 1.73 1.43
N LYS A 229 -21.42 1.99 2.64
CA LYS A 229 -22.25 2.15 3.83
C LYS A 229 -22.98 3.50 3.75
N HIS A 230 -23.68 3.76 2.65
CA HIS A 230 -24.70 4.78 2.64
C HIS A 230 -26.06 4.09 2.75
N PRO A 231 -26.83 4.30 3.82
CA PRO A 231 -28.13 3.66 4.05
C PRO A 231 -29.22 3.98 3.01
N HIS A 232 -28.88 4.73 1.95
CA HIS A 232 -29.78 5.07 0.84
C HIS A 232 -29.46 4.35 -0.48
N LEU A 233 -28.39 3.55 -0.55
CA LEU A 233 -27.99 2.88 -1.80
C LEU A 233 -28.40 1.41 -1.87
N SER A 234 -28.75 0.79 -0.73
CA SER A 234 -29.41 -0.53 -0.70
C SER A 234 -30.77 -0.54 -1.40
N GLU A 235 -31.46 0.62 -1.43
CA GLU A 235 -32.72 0.80 -2.16
C GLU A 235 -32.52 1.13 -3.64
N MET A 236 -31.33 1.59 -4.06
CA MET A 236 -31.03 1.95 -5.46
C MET A 236 -30.36 0.82 -6.26
N PHE A 237 -29.57 -0.06 -5.61
CA PHE A 237 -28.78 -1.08 -6.32
C PHE A 237 -29.27 -2.52 -6.16
N GLY A 238 -30.36 -2.74 -5.43
CA GLY A 238 -30.97 -4.06 -5.29
C GLY A 238 -30.10 -5.05 -4.52
N ASN A 239 -30.75 -5.99 -3.82
CA ASN A 239 -30.10 -6.91 -2.90
C ASN A 239 -29.21 -8.01 -3.53
N ASP A 240 -28.82 -7.92 -4.80
CA ASP A 240 -28.13 -9.06 -5.45
C ASP A 240 -27.03 -8.77 -6.46
N GLN A 241 -26.70 -7.51 -6.76
CA GLN A 241 -25.55 -7.26 -7.62
C GLN A 241 -24.26 -7.44 -6.82
N ILE A 242 -23.44 -8.42 -7.23
CA ILE A 242 -22.01 -8.46 -6.91
C ILE A 242 -21.50 -7.03 -7.10
N PRO A 243 -20.84 -6.39 -6.11
CA PRO A 243 -20.15 -5.13 -6.37
C PRO A 243 -19.30 -5.40 -7.61
N GLY A 244 -19.57 -4.71 -8.72
CA GLY A 244 -19.14 -5.16 -10.05
C GLY A 244 -17.66 -5.56 -10.09
N ASN A 245 -17.25 -6.37 -11.06
CA ASN A 245 -15.86 -6.81 -11.29
C ASN A 245 -14.75 -5.75 -11.13
N MET A 246 -15.09 -4.46 -11.03
CA MET A 246 -14.27 -3.31 -10.69
C MET A 246 -13.18 -3.55 -9.65
N GLN A 247 -13.44 -4.15 -8.49
CA GLN A 247 -12.38 -4.27 -7.46
C GLN A 247 -11.25 -5.20 -7.92
N LEU A 248 -11.62 -6.41 -8.36
CA LEU A 248 -10.64 -7.37 -8.89
C LEU A 248 -10.01 -6.86 -10.19
N SER A 249 -10.77 -6.18 -11.05
CA SER A 249 -10.23 -5.55 -12.26
C SER A 249 -9.22 -4.45 -11.92
N ALA A 250 -9.52 -3.57 -10.96
CA ALA A 250 -8.60 -2.53 -10.50
C ALA A 250 -7.33 -3.12 -9.87
N LEU A 251 -7.46 -4.13 -9.01
CA LEU A 251 -6.31 -4.81 -8.41
C LEU A 251 -5.43 -5.50 -9.47
N ARG A 252 -6.05 -6.12 -10.48
CA ARG A 252 -5.35 -6.72 -11.61
C ARG A 252 -4.61 -5.66 -12.42
N GLN A 253 -5.27 -4.56 -12.75
CA GLN A 253 -4.68 -3.44 -13.48
C GLN A 253 -3.52 -2.80 -12.69
N LEU A 254 -3.65 -2.63 -11.38
CA LEU A 254 -2.56 -2.17 -10.51
C LEU A 254 -1.36 -3.13 -10.55
N TYR A 255 -1.62 -4.44 -10.48
CA TYR A 255 -0.59 -5.46 -10.60
C TYR A 255 0.14 -5.41 -11.94
N GLU A 256 -0.61 -5.36 -13.04
CA GLU A 256 -0.09 -5.23 -14.40
C GLU A 256 0.69 -3.92 -14.59
N ALA A 257 0.30 -2.85 -13.88
CA ALA A 257 1.03 -1.58 -13.83
C ALA A 257 2.27 -1.60 -12.92
N GLY A 258 2.60 -2.74 -12.29
CA GLY A 258 3.81 -2.93 -11.48
C GLY A 258 3.65 -2.65 -9.98
N PHE A 259 2.43 -2.40 -9.51
CA PHE A 259 2.19 -2.27 -8.07
C PHE A 259 2.12 -3.64 -7.39
N ARG A 260 2.70 -3.73 -6.19
CA ARG A 260 2.71 -4.95 -5.37
C ARG A 260 2.31 -4.63 -3.94
N ILE A 261 1.39 -5.42 -3.39
CA ILE A 261 1.01 -5.34 -1.99
C ILE A 261 2.20 -5.77 -1.13
N PHE A 262 2.67 -4.90 -0.24
CA PHE A 262 3.70 -5.24 0.76
C PHE A 262 3.15 -5.28 2.19
N MET A 263 1.97 -4.69 2.41
CA MET A 263 1.30 -4.70 3.71
C MET A 263 -0.22 -4.73 3.54
N ARG A 264 -0.87 -5.41 4.48
CA ARG A 264 -2.32 -5.36 4.68
C ARG A 264 -2.60 -5.20 6.16
N GLU A 265 -3.32 -4.15 6.52
CA GLU A 265 -3.92 -4.02 7.83
C GLU A 265 -5.34 -4.59 7.82
N ARG A 266 -5.70 -5.30 8.89
CA ARG A 266 -7.07 -5.79 9.09
C ARG A 266 -7.82 -4.75 9.89
N ASN A 267 -8.82 -4.11 9.29
CA ASN A 267 -9.75 -3.28 10.06
C ASN A 267 -10.55 -4.20 11.02
N LEU A 268 -10.29 -4.06 12.33
CA LEU A 268 -10.84 -4.93 13.39
C LEU A 268 -12.27 -4.54 13.80
N VAL A 269 -12.80 -3.42 13.31
CA VAL A 269 -14.03 -2.81 13.85
C VAL A 269 -15.29 -3.32 13.14
N LEU A 270 -15.20 -3.73 11.87
CA LEU A 270 -16.37 -4.05 11.04
C LEU A 270 -16.33 -5.45 10.43
N HIS A 271 -16.63 -6.45 11.24
CA HIS A 271 -16.84 -7.82 10.78
C HIS A 271 -18.32 -8.06 10.41
N GLN A 272 -18.59 -8.39 9.14
CA GLN A 272 -19.90 -8.85 8.69
C GLN A 272 -19.83 -10.36 8.39
N LYS A 273 -20.82 -11.14 8.85
CA LYS A 273 -20.97 -12.54 8.42
C LYS A 273 -21.68 -12.56 7.07
N TRP A 274 -21.08 -13.22 6.09
CA TRP A 274 -21.62 -13.33 4.74
C TRP A 274 -22.14 -14.75 4.48
N PRO A 275 -23.34 -14.92 3.88
CA PRO A 275 -23.86 -16.23 3.51
C PRO A 275 -22.89 -16.98 2.58
N GLY A 276 -22.64 -18.27 2.87
CA GLY A 276 -21.74 -19.11 2.08
C GLY A 276 -20.26 -19.05 2.46
N LEU A 277 -19.89 -18.25 3.46
CA LEU A 277 -18.51 -18.13 3.92
C LEU A 277 -18.37 -18.59 5.37
N THR A 278 -17.30 -19.34 5.63
CA THR A 278 -17.01 -19.91 6.95
C THR A 278 -16.41 -18.90 7.92
N ARG A 279 -15.95 -17.74 7.45
CA ARG A 279 -15.32 -16.68 8.27
C ARG A 279 -15.97 -15.31 8.02
N PRO A 280 -16.06 -14.44 9.05
CA PRO A 280 -16.51 -13.06 8.87
C PRO A 280 -15.56 -12.30 7.93
N ILE A 281 -16.13 -11.41 7.14
CA ILE A 281 -15.42 -10.56 6.18
C ILE A 281 -15.49 -9.11 6.63
N THR A 282 -14.43 -8.35 6.40
CA THR A 282 -14.38 -6.90 6.61
C THR A 282 -14.76 -6.17 5.34
N ASN A 283 -15.68 -5.19 5.45
CA ASN A 283 -16.06 -4.33 4.32
C ASN A 283 -15.06 -3.20 4.07
N LEU A 284 -14.11 -3.03 4.99
CA LEU A 284 -13.01 -2.08 4.93
C LEU A 284 -11.72 -2.88 4.93
N ASN A 285 -10.83 -2.56 3.99
CA ASN A 285 -9.53 -3.18 3.91
C ASN A 285 -8.48 -2.13 3.62
N GLU A 286 -7.43 -2.13 4.44
CA GLU A 286 -6.29 -1.26 4.26
C GLU A 286 -5.16 -2.06 3.62
N ILE A 287 -4.71 -1.60 2.46
CA ILE A 287 -3.60 -2.19 1.73
C ILE A 287 -2.61 -1.12 1.31
N SER A 288 -1.32 -1.44 1.45
CA SER A 288 -0.24 -0.60 0.97
C SER A 288 0.54 -1.31 -0.13
N LEU A 289 0.80 -0.58 -1.20
CA LEU A 289 1.45 -1.07 -2.40
C LEU A 289 2.67 -0.23 -2.73
N ILE A 290 3.74 -0.90 -3.17
CA ILE A 290 4.93 -0.26 -3.76
C ILE A 290 4.97 -0.52 -5.25
N GLN A 291 5.54 0.42 -6.00
CA GLN A 291 5.74 0.31 -7.44
C GLN A 291 7.09 -0.35 -7.73
N GLU A 292 7.08 -1.60 -8.19
CA GLU A 292 8.32 -2.36 -8.45
C GLU A 292 9.21 -1.69 -9.50
N ASN A 293 8.63 -0.96 -10.45
CA ASN A 293 9.41 -0.30 -11.50
C ASN A 293 10.43 0.71 -10.96
N PHE A 294 10.21 1.29 -9.76
CA PHE A 294 11.21 2.18 -9.14
C PHE A 294 12.41 1.43 -8.57
N ALA A 295 12.26 0.17 -8.16
CA ALA A 295 13.38 -0.62 -7.61
C ALA A 295 14.45 -0.98 -8.66
N TYR A 296 14.12 -0.84 -9.94
CA TYR A 296 14.98 -1.19 -11.08
C TYR A 296 15.24 0.00 -12.02
N ALA A 297 14.84 1.22 -11.63
CA ALA A 297 15.00 2.46 -12.40
C ALA A 297 16.32 3.17 -12.09
#